data_AF-A0AAV3UWA4-F1
#
_entry.id   AF-A0AAV3UWA4-F1
#
_cell.length_a   1.000
_cell.length_b   1.000
_cell.length_c   1.000
_cell.angle_alpha   90.00
_cell.angle_beta   90.00
_cell.angle_gamma   90.00
#
_symmetry.space_group_name_H-M   'P 1'
#
loop_
_entity.id
_entity.type
_entity.pdbx_description
1 polymer ?
#
loop_
_entity_poly.entity_id
_entity_poly.type
_entity_poly.pdbx_seq_one_letter_code
_entity_poly.pdbx_strand_id
1 'polypeptide(L)' 'MGIIKISDEVHDEVRKSCQVMSRSINAQAEFWIKMGRLAELNPTMTFSELIVNELENANADTVLKVVK' A
#
# COMPACT_ATOMS: atom_id res chain seq x y z
N MET A 1 -9.87 10.01 -13.82
CA MET A 1 -8.59 9.77 -13.10
C MET A 1 -8.29 10.99 -12.26
N GLY A 2 -8.20 10.86 -10.93
CA GLY A 2 -7.78 11.96 -10.07
C GLY A 2 -6.26 12.06 -10.08
N ILE A 3 -5.71 13.21 -10.45
CA ILE A 3 -4.27 13.46 -10.41
C ILE A 3 -3.95 14.07 -9.05
N ILE A 4 -3.10 13.41 -8.26
CA ILE A 4 -2.59 13.92 -7.00
C ILE A 4 -1.18 14.44 -7.25
N LYS A 5 -0.92 15.69 -6.86
CA LYS A 5 0.43 16.26 -6.90
C LYS A 5 1.14 15.95 -5.59
N ILE A 6 2.40 15.52 -5.69
CA ILE A 6 3.31 15.29 -4.57
C ILE A 6 4.57 16.14 -4.77
N SER A 7 5.38 16.32 -3.73
CA SER A 7 6.66 17.01 -3.87
C SER A 7 7.65 16.19 -4.71
N ASP A 8 8.60 16.87 -5.34
CA ASP A 8 9.66 16.24 -6.13
C ASP A 8 10.50 15.26 -5.28
N GLU A 9 10.70 15.60 -4.00
CA GLU A 9 11.41 14.76 -3.03
C GLU A 9 10.72 13.39 -2.86
N VAL A 10 9.40 13.39 -2.58
CA VAL A 10 8.64 12.14 -2.42
C VAL A 10 8.58 11.37 -3.74
N HIS A 11 8.45 12.06 -4.87
CA HIS A 11 8.47 11.42 -6.18
C HIS A 11 9.79 10.67 -6.42
N ASP A 12 10.93 11.27 -6.07
CA ASP A 12 12.25 10.65 -6.21
C ASP A 12 12.44 9.46 -5.26
N GLU A 13 11.93 9.54 -4.03
CA GLU A 13 11.95 8.43 -3.08
C GLU A 13 11.11 7.24 -3.54
N VAL A 14 9.91 7.50 -4.05
CA VAL A 14 9.03 6.47 -4.64
C VAL A 14 9.74 5.81 -5.83
N ARG A 15 10.37 6.61 -6.70
CA ARG A 15 11.10 6.12 -7.87
C ARG A 15 12.27 5.20 -7.50
N LYS A 16 13.02 5.52 -6.45
CA LYS A 16 14.11 4.65 -5.96
C LYS A 16 13.56 3.39 -5.32
N SER A 17 12.54 3.52 -4.48
CA SER A 17 11.94 2.40 -3.74
C SER A 17 11.27 1.39 -4.66
N CYS A 18 10.60 1.84 -5.72
CA CYS A 18 9.88 0.96 -6.64
C CYS A 18 10.84 0.00 -7.39
N GLN A 19 12.08 0.42 -7.66
CA GLN A 19 13.10 -0.43 -8.27
C GLN A 19 13.49 -1.59 -7.35
N VAL A 20 13.66 -1.31 -6.05
CA VAL A 20 14.01 -2.33 -5.05
C VAL A 20 12.84 -3.28 -4.80
N MET A 21 11.62 -2.74 -4.71
CA MET A 21 10.42 -3.52 -4.43
C MET A 21 9.82 -4.21 -5.66
N SER A 22 10.43 -4.05 -6.84
CA SER A 22 9.96 -4.61 -8.12
C SER A 22 8.50 -4.23 -8.44
N ARG A 23 8.15 -2.96 -8.25
CA ARG A 23 6.80 -2.40 -8.51
C ARG A 23 6.87 -1.21 -9.46
N SER A 24 5.74 -0.86 -10.08
CA SER A 24 5.63 0.42 -10.79
C SER A 24 5.67 1.59 -9.79
N ILE A 25 6.04 2.78 -10.26
CA ILE A 25 6.06 4.01 -9.44
C ILE A 25 4.66 4.26 -8.82
N ASN A 26 3.61 4.12 -9.64
CA ASN A 26 2.23 4.31 -9.17
C ASN A 26 1.83 3.27 -8.11
N ALA A 27 2.17 1.99 -8.33
CA ALA A 27 1.88 0.93 -7.35
C ALA A 27 2.66 1.13 -6.04
N GLN A 28 3.88 1.66 -6.11
CA GLN A 28 4.67 1.99 -4.93
C GLN A 28 4.07 3.18 -4.16
N ALA A 29 3.64 4.23 -4.85
CA ALA A 29 2.95 5.37 -4.24
C ALA A 29 1.62 4.94 -3.58
N GLU A 30 0.83 4.12 -4.28
CA GLU A 30 -0.42 3.56 -3.75
C GLU A 30 -0.17 2.73 -2.48
N PHE A 31 0.87 1.90 -2.48
CA PHE A 31 1.26 1.12 -1.31
C PHE A 31 1.58 2.01 -0.10
N TRP A 32 2.36 3.07 -0.28
CA TRP A 32 2.67 4.01 0.82
C TRP A 32 1.43 4.74 1.33
N ILE A 33 0.55 5.21 0.45
CA ILE A 33 -0.70 5.86 0.85
C ILE A 33 -1.57 4.90 1.65
N LYS A 34 -1.72 3.65 1.19
CA LYS A 34 -2.49 2.62 1.87
C LYS A 34 -1.93 2.30 3.25
N MET A 35 -0.62 2.07 3.35
CA MET A 35 0.04 1.77 4.62
C MET A 35 0.00 2.95 5.59
N GLY A 36 0.18 4.17 5.10
CA GLY A 36 0.06 5.39 5.91
C GLY A 36 -1.34 5.53 6.52
N ARG A 37 -2.39 5.37 5.71
CA ARG A 37 -3.78 5.35 6.20
C ARG A 37 -4.01 4.24 7.23
N LEU A 38 -3.48 3.04 7.01
CA LEU A 38 -3.65 1.92 7.93
C LEU A 38 -2.95 2.18 9.27
N ALA A 39 -1.76 2.78 9.25
CA ALA A 39 -1.04 3.19 10.45
C ALA A 39 -1.76 4.30 11.21
N GLU A 40 -2.36 5.28 10.51
CA GLU A 40 -3.19 6.32 11.13
C GLU A 40 -4.43 5.74 11.83
N LEU A 41 -5.08 4.74 11.22
CA LEU A 41 -6.27 4.11 11.78
C LEU A 41 -5.97 3.13 12.91
N ASN A 42 -4.76 2.57 12.96
CA ASN A 42 -4.35 1.59 13.97
C ASN A 42 -3.01 1.99 14.61
N PRO A 43 -2.97 3.04 15.44
CA PRO A 43 -1.70 3.57 15.98
C PRO A 43 -0.93 2.59 16.88
N THR A 44 -1.61 1.57 17.41
CA THR A 44 -1.04 0.56 18.30
C THR A 44 -0.51 -0.67 17.57
N MET A 45 -0.81 -0.82 16.29
CA MET A 45 -0.38 -1.96 15.48
C MET A 45 1.00 -1.69 14.87
N THR A 46 1.83 -2.72 14.88
CA THR A 46 3.12 -2.70 14.21
C THR A 46 2.94 -2.86 12.70
N PHE A 47 3.95 -2.42 11.92
CA PHE A 47 3.94 -2.59 10.47
C PHE A 47 3.70 -4.04 10.03
N SER A 48 4.31 -5.01 10.72
CA SER A 48 4.14 -6.43 10.42
C SER A 48 2.70 -6.89 10.62
N GLU A 49 2.05 -6.46 11.71
CA GLU A 49 0.65 -6.78 11.98
C GLU A 49 -0.29 -6.15 10.94
N LEU A 50 0.00 -4.92 10.49
CA LEU A 50 -0.77 -4.29 9.41
C LEU A 50 -0.67 -5.08 8.11
N ILE A 51 0.52 -5.61 7.78
CA ILE A 51 0.71 -6.44 6.58
C ILE A 51 -0.04 -7.77 6.70
N VAL A 52 0.03 -8.43 7.87
CA VAL A 52 -0.71 -9.70 8.10
C VAL A 52 -2.20 -9.49 7.94
N ASN A 53 -2.76 -8.46 8.59
CA ASN A 53 -4.17 -8.11 8.49
C ASN A 53 -4.57 -7.86 7.02
N GLU A 54 -3.72 -7.15 6.27
CA GLU A 54 -4.04 -6.87 4.86
C GLU A 54 -3.94 -8.09 3.95
N LEU A 55 -3.06 -9.05 4.27
CA LEU A 55 -3.03 -10.36 3.59
C LEU A 55 -4.27 -11.21 3.93
N GLU A 56 -4.74 -11.16 5.18
CA GLU A 56 -5.98 -11.82 5.61
C GLU A 56 -7.19 -11.25 4.87
N ASN A 57 -7.29 -9.92 4.78
CA ASN A 57 -8.34 -9.22 4.01
C ASN A 57 -8.30 -9.60 2.53
N ALA A 58 -7.12 -9.65 1.92
CA ALA A 58 -6.96 -10.06 0.51
C ALA A 58 -7.37 -11.52 0.28
N ASN A 59 -7.08 -12.42 1.22
CA ASN A 59 -7.51 -13.81 1.16
C ASN A 59 -9.03 -13.94 1.32
N ALA A 60 -9.64 -13.18 2.24
CA ALA A 60 -11.10 -13.14 2.42
C ALA A 60 -11.82 -12.64 1.15
N ASP A 61 -11.29 -11.61 0.49
CA ASP A 61 -11.79 -11.12 -0.79
C ASP A 61 -11.66 -12.14 -1.93
N THR A 62 -10.62 -12.98 -1.88
CA THR A 62 -10.42 -14.05 -2.86
C THR A 62 -11.47 -15.14 -2.70
N VAL A 63 -11.79 -15.54 -1.46
CA VAL A 63 -12.85 -16.52 -1.18
C VAL A 63 -14.21 -16.03 -1.66
N LEU A 64 -14.54 -14.75 -1.45
CA LEU A 64 -15.80 -14.16 -1.93
C LEU A 64 -15.93 -14.12 -3.46
N LYS A 65 -14.80 -14.08 -4.19
CA LYS A 65 -14.79 -14.12 -5.66
C LYS A 65 -14.93 -15.53 -6.25
N VAL A 66 -14.55 -16.58 -5.51
CA VAL A 66 -14.67 -17.98 -5.97
C VAL A 66 -16.10 -18.53 -5.75
N VAL A 67 -16.85 -17.94 -4.82
CA VAL A 67 -18.22 -18.36 -4.47
C VAL A 67 -19.30 -17.62 -5.29
N LYS A 68 -18.91 -16.65 -6.13
CA LYS A 68 -19.80 -16.00 -7.12
C LYS A 68 -19.59 -16.59 -8.51
#